data_AF-A0A2Z5WVK4-F1
#
_entry.id   AF-A0A2Z5WVK4-F1
#
_cell.length_a   1.000
_cell.length_b   1.000
_cell.length_c   1.000
_cell.angle_alpha   90.00
_cell.angle_beta   90.00
_cell.angle_gamma   90.00
#
_symmetry.space_group_name_H-M   'P 1'
#
loop_
_entity.id
_entity.type
_entity.pdbx_description
1 polymer ?
#
loop_
_entity_poly.entity_id
_entity_poly.type
_entity_poly.pdbx_seq_one_letter_code
_entity_poly.pdbx_strand_id
1 'polypeptide(L)'
;MKILNASEARANLFSLVEQVNKDHLPRFITSRQGDAVLLSKSDWESIQETLYLQSIPNLVESIRAAEQADDWVSEDEFLGALNAMED
;
A
#
# COMPACT_ATOMS: atom_id res chain seq x y z
N MET A 1 -8.71 -7.80 -15.23
CA MET A 1 -7.46 -7.28 -15.81
C MET A 1 -7.77 -6.71 -17.19
N LYS A 2 -7.48 -5.42 -17.43
CA LYS A 2 -7.77 -4.75 -18.71
C LYS A 2 -6.47 -4.27 -19.33
N ILE A 3 -6.18 -4.77 -20.54
CA ILE A 3 -5.03 -4.35 -21.36
C ILE A 3 -5.56 -3.37 -22.41
N LEU A 4 -4.91 -2.22 -22.53
CA LEU A 4 -5.26 -1.14 -23.44
C LEU A 4 -4.04 -0.84 -24.30
N ASN A 5 -4.24 -0.38 -25.53
CA ASN A 5 -3.13 0.25 -26.26
C ASN A 5 -2.96 1.72 -25.82
N ALA A 6 -1.78 2.29 -26.06
CA ALA A 6 -1.49 3.67 -25.67
C ALA A 6 -2.44 4.72 -26.29
N SER A 7 -2.96 4.49 -27.50
CA SER A 7 -3.91 5.40 -28.14
C SER A 7 -5.24 5.45 -27.41
N GLU A 8 -5.77 4.29 -27.01
CA GLU A 8 -6.98 4.17 -26.19
C GLU A 8 -6.77 4.75 -24.79
N ALA A 9 -5.62 4.50 -24.17
CA ALA A 9 -5.29 5.05 -22.86
C ALA A 9 -5.23 6.58 -22.89
N ARG A 10 -4.62 7.16 -23.94
CA ARG A 10 -4.58 8.62 -24.15
C ARG A 10 -5.97 9.21 -24.33
N ALA A 11 -6.83 8.55 -25.11
CA ALA A 11 -8.19 9.04 -25.36
C ALA A 11 -9.08 9.02 -24.11
N ASN A 12 -8.79 8.13 -23.16
CA ASN A 12 -9.63 7.89 -21.98
C ASN A 12 -8.92 8.18 -20.65
N LEU A 13 -7.82 8.93 -20.65
CA LEU A 13 -6.91 9.04 -19.50
C LEU A 13 -7.63 9.48 -18.22
N PHE A 14 -8.49 10.50 -18.27
CA PHE A 14 -9.22 11.00 -17.10
C PHE A 14 -10.14 9.93 -16.49
N SER A 15 -10.88 9.19 -17.32
CA SER A 15 -11.74 8.10 -16.84
C SER A 15 -10.91 6.94 -16.28
N LEU A 16 -9.76 6.63 -16.89
CA LEU A 16 -8.87 5.60 -16.37
C LEU A 16 -8.31 5.98 -15.00
N VAL A 17 -7.92 7.25 -14.81
CA VAL A 17 -7.47 7.77 -13.50
C VAL A 17 -8.59 7.65 -12.47
N GLU A 18 -9.81 8.06 -12.78
CA GLU A 18 -10.95 7.91 -11.87
C GLU A 18 -11.19 6.44 -11.50
N GLN A 19 -11.16 5.55 -12.49
CA GLN A 19 -11.40 4.13 -12.27
C GLN A 19 -10.34 3.50 -11.37
N VAL A 20 -9.03 3.73 -11.60
CA VAL A 20 -7.98 3.13 -10.77
C VAL A 20 -8.05 3.61 -9.31
N ASN A 21 -8.48 4.85 -9.07
CA ASN A 21 -8.69 5.36 -7.71
C ASN A 21 -9.96 4.81 -7.05
N LYS A 22 -10.91 4.30 -7.83
CA LYS A 22 -12.19 3.77 -7.32
C LYS A 22 -12.16 2.27 -7.09
N ASP A 23 -11.59 1.52 -8.03
CA ASP A 23 -11.59 0.06 -7.99
C ASP A 23 -10.26 -0.54 -7.53
N HIS A 24 -9.20 0.26 -7.40
CA HIS A 24 -7.87 -0.18 -6.99
C HIS A 24 -7.31 -1.32 -7.86
N LEU A 25 -7.68 -1.35 -9.14
CA LEU A 25 -7.17 -2.34 -10.10
C LEU A 25 -6.18 -1.70 -11.09
N PRO A 26 -5.03 -2.35 -11.38
CA PRO A 26 -4.09 -1.85 -12.38
C PRO A 26 -4.69 -1.84 -13.80
N ARG A 27 -4.32 -0.81 -14.58
CA ARG A 27 -4.54 -0.78 -16.04
C ARG A 27 -3.23 -0.97 -16.75
N PHE A 28 -3.16 -1.99 -17.60
CA PHE A 28 -1.96 -2.28 -18.39
C PHE A 28 -2.07 -1.56 -19.73
N ILE A 29 -1.05 -0.80 -20.09
CA ILE A 29 -0.99 0.00 -21.30
C ILE A 29 0.14 -0.55 -22.14
N THR A 30 -0.16 -0.92 -23.38
CA THR A 30 0.81 -1.47 -24.33
C THR A 30 1.09 -0.48 -25.45
N SER A 31 2.34 -0.41 -25.90
CA SER A 31 2.74 0.45 -27.02
C SER A 31 3.90 -0.14 -27.81
N ARG A 32 4.14 0.41 -29.01
CA ARG A 32 5.32 0.02 -29.81
C ARG A 32 6.64 0.38 -29.13
N GLN A 33 6.66 1.37 -28.23
CA GLN A 33 7.86 1.81 -27.52
C GLN A 33 8.04 1.13 -26.16
N GLY A 34 7.09 0.29 -25.73
CA GLY A 34 7.11 -0.38 -24.44
C GLY A 34 5.77 -0.31 -23.71
N ASP A 35 5.69 -1.03 -22.60
CA ASP A 35 4.48 -1.19 -21.82
C ASP A 35 4.57 -0.41 -20.50
N ALA A 36 3.42 -0.03 -19.97
CA ALA A 36 3.29 0.70 -18.73
C ALA A 36 2.10 0.19 -17.91
N VAL A 37 2.11 0.48 -16.61
CA VAL A 37 0.99 0.19 -15.71
C VAL A 37 0.52 1.50 -15.08
N LEU A 38 -0.78 1.76 -15.14
CA LEU A 38 -1.42 2.84 -14.41
C LEU A 38 -2.04 2.29 -13.13
N LEU A 39 -1.69 2.90 -12.00
CA LEU A 39 -2.17 2.61 -10.66
C LEU A 39 -2.70 3.89 -10.03
N SER A 40 -3.52 3.76 -8.99
CA SER A 40 -3.79 4.90 -8.10
C SER A 40 -2.51 5.31 -7.36
N LYS A 41 -2.44 6.57 -6.94
CA LYS A 41 -1.30 7.04 -6.14
C LYS A 41 -1.23 6.31 -4.79
N SER A 42 -2.38 6.10 -4.12
CA SER A 42 -2.45 5.43 -2.83
C SER A 42 -1.95 3.99 -2.91
N ASP A 43 -2.28 3.26 -3.98
CA ASP A 43 -1.81 1.88 -4.14
C ASP A 43 -0.30 1.85 -4.37
N TRP A 44 0.24 2.79 -5.15
CA TRP A 44 1.68 2.91 -5.35
C TRP A 44 2.41 3.18 -4.02
N GLU A 45 1.93 4.15 -3.24
CA GLU A 45 2.50 4.47 -1.92
C GLU A 45 2.41 3.27 -0.97
N SER A 46 1.27 2.58 -0.94
CA SER A 46 1.07 1.38 -0.11
C SER A 46 2.01 0.24 -0.49
N ILE A 47 2.28 0.04 -1.79
CA ILE A 47 3.27 -0.94 -2.27
C ILE A 47 4.68 -0.54 -1.79
N GLN A 48 5.05 0.74 -1.90
CA GLN A 48 6.36 1.21 -1.46
C GLN A 48 6.54 1.04 0.05
N GLU A 49 5.53 1.38 0.85
CA GLU A 49 5.53 1.18 2.29
C GLU A 49 5.64 -0.30 2.65
N THR A 50 4.84 -1.16 2.01
CA THR A 50 4.89 -2.61 2.24
C THR A 50 6.28 -3.17 1.95
N LEU A 51 6.89 -2.77 0.83
CA LEU A 51 8.25 -3.18 0.48
C LEU A 51 9.28 -2.66 1.48
N TYR A 52 9.12 -1.42 1.96
CA TYR A 52 9.98 -0.84 2.97
C TYR A 52 9.89 -1.61 4.29
N LEU A 53 8.69 -1.85 4.81
CA LEU A 53 8.48 -2.60 6.05
C LEU A 53 9.02 -4.04 5.95
N GLN A 54 8.84 -4.71 4.81
CA GLN A 54 9.40 -6.04 4.56
C GLN A 54 10.94 -6.04 4.48
N SER A 55 11.55 -4.93 4.11
CA SER A 55 13.01 -4.83 4.04
C SER A 55 13.67 -4.72 5.41
N ILE A 56 12.92 -4.33 6.44
CA ILE A 56 13.42 -4.20 7.81
C ILE A 56 13.49 -5.62 8.43
N PRO A 57 14.68 -6.11 8.81
CA PRO A 57 14.83 -7.46 9.36
C PRO A 57 13.93 -7.67 10.59
N ASN A 58 13.21 -8.78 10.61
CA ASN A 58 12.34 -9.24 11.70
C ASN A 58 11.12 -8.36 12.01
N LEU A 59 10.88 -7.25 11.30
CA LEU A 59 9.77 -6.34 11.61
C LEU A 59 8.41 -6.99 11.34
N VAL A 60 8.25 -7.64 10.20
CA VAL A 60 6.97 -8.28 9.84
C VAL A 60 6.69 -9.47 10.76
N GLU A 61 7.72 -10.23 11.11
CA GLU A 61 7.62 -11.33 12.07
C GLU A 61 7.25 -10.81 13.47
N SER A 62 7.84 -9.70 13.92
CA SER A 62 7.51 -9.13 15.24
C SER A 62 6.08 -8.62 15.30
N ILE A 63 5.58 -7.99 14.22
CA ILE A 63 4.19 -7.53 14.14
C ILE A 63 3.22 -8.73 14.20
N ARG A 64 3.50 -9.80 13.44
CA ARG A 64 2.66 -11.02 13.47
C ARG A 64 2.68 -11.73 14.81
N ALA A 65 3.84 -11.76 15.48
CA ALA A 65 3.96 -12.33 16.82
C ALA A 65 3.16 -11.51 17.83
N ALA A 66 3.23 -10.18 17.75
CA ALA A 66 2.44 -9.27 18.60
C ALA A 66 0.93 -9.46 18.39
N GLU A 67 0.47 -9.60 17.15
CA GLU A 67 -0.94 -9.89 16.83
C GLU A 67 -1.43 -11.20 17.46
N GLN A 68 -0.58 -12.24 17.50
CA GLN A 68 -0.92 -13.54 18.09
C GLN A 68 -0.87 -13.56 19.62
N ALA A 69 -0.05 -12.69 20.22
CA ALA A 69 0.10 -12.62 21.66
C ALA A 69 -1.17 -12.11 22.36
N ASP A 70 -2.01 -11.34 21.64
CA ASP A 70 -3.28 -10.78 22.12
C ASP A 70 -3.15 -9.97 23.44
N ASP A 71 -1.96 -9.41 23.66
CA ASP A 71 -1.60 -8.63 24.86
C ASP A 71 -1.95 -7.15 24.66
N TRP A 72 -3.23 -6.89 24.37
CA TRP A 72 -3.73 -5.53 24.14
C TRP A 72 -4.01 -4.83 25.45
N VAL A 73 -3.42 -3.65 25.61
CA VAL A 73 -3.67 -2.77 26.74
C VAL A 73 -4.51 -1.57 26.34
N SER A 74 -5.24 -1.01 27.29
CA SER A 74 -5.91 0.29 27.10
C SER A 74 -4.91 1.42 26.95
N GLU A 75 -5.33 2.55 26.35
CA GLU A 75 -4.50 3.76 26.27
C GLU A 75 -4.03 4.25 27.65
N ASP A 76 -4.93 4.25 28.65
CA ASP A 76 -4.62 4.66 30.02
C ASP A 76 -3.53 3.78 30.65
N GLU A 77 -3.62 2.46 30.44
CA GLU A 77 -2.63 1.49 30.91
C GLU A 77 -1.28 1.64 30.18
N PHE A 78 -1.31 1.85 28.86
CA PHE A 78 -0.11 2.11 28.07
C PHE A 78 0.62 3.37 28.51
N LEU A 79 -0.12 4.47 28.70
CA LEU A 79 0.44 5.74 29.19
C LEU A 79 0.97 5.63 30.62
N GLY A 80 0.27 4.87 31.47
CA GLY A 80 0.73 4.56 32.83
C GLY A 80 2.08 3.83 32.83
N ALA A 81 2.23 2.82 31.98
CA ALA A 81 3.47 2.07 31.83
C ALA A 81 4.63 2.93 31.28
N LEU A 82 4.37 3.76 30.27
CA LEU A 82 5.38 4.65 29.70
C LEU A 82 5.93 5.65 30.72
N ASN A 83 5.05 6.29 31.50
CA ASN A 83 5.47 7.25 32.52
C ASN A 83 6.29 6.58 33.63
N ALA A 84 5.97 5.34 33.98
CA ALA A 84 6.71 4.55 34.97
C ALA A 84 8.10 4.08 34.48
N MET A 85 8.40 4.21 33.19
CA MET A 85 9.72 3.89 32.61
C MET A 85 10.65 5.11 32.54
N GLU A 86 10.13 6.33 32.77
CA GLU A 86 10.90 7.57 32.77
C GLU A 86 11.45 7.96 34.17
N ASP A 87 11.02 7.25 35.22
CA ASP A 87 11.52 7.35 36.62
C ASP A 87 12.62 6.32 36.93
#